data_AF-A0A958E373-F1
#
_entry.id   AF-A0A958E373-F1
#
_cell.length_a   1.000
_cell.length_b   1.000
_cell.length_c   1.000
_cell.angle_alpha   90.00
_cell.angle_beta   90.00
_cell.angle_gamma   90.00
#
_symmetry.space_group_name_H-M   'P 1'
#
loop_
_entity.id
_entity.type
_entity.pdbx_description
1 polymer ?
#
loop_
_entity_poly.entity_id
_entity_poly.type
_entity_poly.pdbx_seq_one_letter_code
_entity_poly.pdbx_strand_id
1 'polypeptide(L)'
;MKKPRFTEKVILPVSKTTLAAAREHQADLSRFGATVEQLDDLESRIQAAESVTIDSVNVLGQKQSTGQKNVALEACYDWSRDLAFRMELAFGKSSVEYKAFPSGALNDAKTSERSMIALMPALIRFATDHHAVLSAKGQTDAIRDTGATLLAALKSANEAQEMQKLLRTSDTQNRYDRLKSIYEAVNKINRIGQRVYRDNPAKFALFKSRWPKYVPVEKVEE
;
A
#
# COMPACT_ATOMS: atom_id res chain seq x y z
N MET A 1 3.64 -3.67 16.14
CA MET A 1 2.19 -3.43 16.34
C MET A 1 1.44 -4.77 16.37
N LYS A 2 0.95 -5.24 17.53
CA LYS A 2 0.08 -6.45 17.57
C LYS A 2 -1.23 -6.10 16.85
N LYS A 3 -1.57 -6.81 15.77
CA LYS A 3 -2.84 -6.59 15.07
C LYS A 3 -4.00 -6.82 16.05
N PRO A 4 -5.00 -5.93 16.11
CA PRO A 4 -6.21 -6.21 16.87
C PRO A 4 -6.79 -7.53 16.37
N ARG A 5 -7.28 -8.39 17.29
CA ARG A 5 -7.95 -9.65 16.92
C ARG A 5 -9.29 -9.44 16.21
N PHE A 6 -9.70 -8.19 15.99
CA PHE A 6 -10.96 -7.87 15.33
C PHE A 6 -10.75 -7.79 13.83
N THR A 7 -11.31 -8.75 13.12
CA THR A 7 -11.40 -8.68 11.67
C THR A 7 -12.68 -7.93 11.30
N GLU A 8 -12.60 -7.13 10.23
CA GLU A 8 -13.76 -6.50 9.58
C GLU A 8 -14.92 -7.48 9.37
N LYS A 9 -14.60 -8.73 9.04
CA LYS A 9 -15.52 -9.88 8.90
C LYS A 9 -16.37 -10.16 10.15
N VAL A 10 -15.97 -9.70 11.32
CA VAL A 10 -16.74 -9.83 12.58
C VAL A 10 -17.42 -8.51 12.92
N ILE A 11 -16.70 -7.39 12.81
CA ILE A 11 -17.19 -6.07 13.23
C ILE A 11 -18.44 -5.67 12.44
N LEU A 12 -18.37 -5.68 11.12
CA LEU A 12 -19.44 -5.13 10.28
C LEU A 12 -20.74 -5.95 10.37
N PRO A 13 -20.72 -7.30 10.29
CA PRO A 13 -21.94 -8.08 10.44
C PRO A 13 -22.61 -7.89 11.80
N VAL A 14 -21.84 -7.91 12.90
CA VAL A 14 -22.40 -7.70 14.24
C VAL A 14 -22.97 -6.30 14.37
N SER A 15 -22.31 -5.28 13.83
CA SER A 15 -22.78 -3.89 13.86
C SER A 15 -24.10 -3.73 13.10
N LYS A 16 -24.25 -4.37 11.94
CA LYS A 16 -25.49 -4.40 11.17
C LYS A 16 -26.62 -5.08 11.93
N THR A 17 -26.36 -6.23 12.57
CA THR A 17 -27.35 -6.92 13.41
C THR A 17 -27.78 -6.06 14.61
N THR A 18 -26.83 -5.42 15.31
CA THR A 18 -27.16 -4.53 16.43
C THR A 18 -27.95 -3.31 15.96
N LEU A 19 -27.57 -2.69 14.84
CA LEU A 19 -28.30 -1.56 14.27
C LEU A 19 -29.74 -1.93 13.90
N ALA A 20 -29.94 -3.08 13.25
CA ALA A 20 -31.28 -3.57 12.90
C ALA A 20 -32.15 -3.77 14.14
N ALA A 21 -31.64 -4.46 15.17
CA ALA A 21 -32.35 -4.65 16.44
C ALA A 21 -32.62 -3.32 17.16
N ALA A 22 -31.68 -2.37 17.11
CA ALA A 22 -31.87 -1.05 17.72
C ALA A 22 -32.97 -0.25 17.03
N ARG A 23 -33.05 -0.30 15.69
CA ARG A 23 -34.13 0.36 14.94
C ARG A 23 -35.49 -0.26 15.20
N GLU A 24 -35.59 -1.59 15.25
CA GLU A 24 -36.84 -2.28 15.58
C GLU A 24 -37.39 -1.89 16.96
N HIS A 25 -36.49 -1.57 17.89
CA HIS A 25 -36.81 -1.31 19.29
C HIS A 25 -36.60 0.15 19.70
N GLN A 26 -36.63 1.07 18.74
CA GLN A 26 -36.20 2.44 18.99
C GLN A 26 -37.05 3.20 20.03
N ALA A 27 -38.36 2.95 20.06
CA ALA A 27 -39.24 3.60 21.04
C ALA A 27 -38.79 3.33 22.49
N ASP A 28 -38.32 2.13 22.79
CA ASP A 28 -37.86 1.76 24.13
C ASP A 28 -36.46 2.31 24.42
N LEU A 29 -35.54 2.23 23.44
CA LEU A 29 -34.13 2.63 23.60
C LEU A 29 -33.96 4.15 23.68
N SER A 30 -34.83 4.92 23.01
CA SER A 30 -34.82 6.38 23.02
C SER A 30 -34.97 6.98 24.42
N ARG A 31 -35.73 6.31 25.30
CA ARG A 31 -35.91 6.70 26.71
C ARG A 31 -34.60 6.70 27.52
N PHE A 32 -33.58 6.00 27.03
CA PHE A 32 -32.26 5.87 27.63
C PHE A 32 -31.16 6.52 26.78
N GLY A 33 -31.53 7.36 25.81
CA GLY A 33 -30.60 8.23 25.08
C GLY A 33 -30.01 7.66 23.79
N ALA A 34 -30.49 6.51 23.31
CA ALA A 34 -30.22 6.03 21.95
C ALA A 34 -31.21 6.71 20.98
N THR A 35 -30.80 7.82 20.37
CA THR A 35 -31.69 8.60 19.49
C THR A 35 -31.64 8.09 18.04
N VAL A 36 -32.60 8.50 17.20
CA VAL A 36 -32.61 8.12 15.77
C VAL A 36 -31.34 8.61 15.08
N GLU A 37 -30.90 9.82 15.41
CA GLU A 37 -29.70 10.43 14.85
C GLU A 37 -28.44 9.63 15.18
N GLN A 38 -28.37 9.01 16.36
CA GLN A 38 -27.24 8.12 16.72
C GLN A 38 -27.26 6.82 15.91
N LEU A 39 -28.44 6.29 15.57
CA LEU A 39 -28.57 5.10 14.73
C LEU A 39 -28.23 5.42 13.27
N ASP A 40 -28.63 6.59 12.78
CA ASP A 40 -28.29 7.08 11.44
C ASP A 40 -26.78 7.35 11.31
N ASP A 41 -26.16 7.95 12.32
CA ASP A 41 -24.71 8.12 12.41
C ASP A 41 -23.98 6.76 12.40
N LEU A 42 -24.48 5.76 13.15
CA LEU A 42 -23.93 4.41 13.10
C LEU A 42 -24.07 3.78 11.71
N GLU A 43 -25.22 3.91 11.06
CA GLU A 43 -25.43 3.43 9.69
C GLU A 43 -24.44 4.06 8.71
N SER A 44 -24.29 5.38 8.77
CA SER A 44 -23.33 6.12 7.94
C SER A 44 -21.89 5.65 8.18
N ARG A 45 -21.50 5.44 9.44
CA ARG A 45 -20.16 4.90 9.77
C ARG A 45 -19.94 3.50 9.19
N ILE A 46 -20.94 2.63 9.26
CA ILE A 46 -20.88 1.28 8.67
C ILE A 46 -20.67 1.39 7.15
N GLN A 47 -21.49 2.18 6.46
CA GLN A 47 -21.38 2.38 5.01
C GLN A 47 -20.01 2.95 4.62
N ALA A 48 -19.53 3.95 5.37
CA ALA A 48 -18.25 4.58 5.11
C ALA A 48 -17.06 3.64 5.42
N ALA A 49 -17.19 2.70 6.36
CA ALA A 49 -16.19 1.66 6.59
C ALA A 49 -16.17 0.63 5.45
N GLU A 50 -17.33 0.27 4.89
CA GLU A 50 -17.47 -0.64 3.76
C GLU A 50 -16.91 -0.06 2.45
N SER A 51 -16.89 1.26 2.31
CA SER A 51 -16.28 1.94 1.16
C SER A 51 -14.75 2.02 1.20
N VAL A 52 -14.11 1.71 2.35
CA VAL A 52 -12.64 1.77 2.43
C VAL A 52 -12.04 0.59 1.69
N THR A 53 -11.04 0.87 0.83
CA THR A 53 -10.26 -0.16 0.15
C THR A 53 -9.77 -1.21 1.13
N ILE A 54 -10.01 -2.50 0.85
CA ILE A 54 -9.60 -3.62 1.72
C ILE A 54 -8.12 -3.98 1.54
N ASP A 55 -7.49 -4.61 2.55
CA ASP A 55 -6.04 -4.89 2.54
C ASP A 55 -5.65 -5.81 1.38
N SER A 56 -6.52 -6.73 0.96
CA SER A 56 -6.25 -7.60 -0.20
C SER A 56 -6.11 -6.82 -1.50
N VAL A 57 -6.88 -5.74 -1.69
CA VAL A 57 -6.77 -4.85 -2.86
C VAL A 57 -5.47 -4.07 -2.80
N ASN A 58 -5.11 -3.52 -1.65
CA ASN A 58 -3.83 -2.81 -1.47
C ASN A 58 -2.62 -3.73 -1.65
N VAL A 59 -2.68 -4.97 -1.17
CA VAL A 59 -1.63 -5.97 -1.39
C VAL A 59 -1.49 -6.31 -2.88
N LEU A 60 -2.60 -6.41 -3.61
CA LEU A 60 -2.57 -6.66 -5.05
C LEU A 60 -1.94 -5.47 -5.81
N GLY A 61 -2.34 -4.24 -5.50
CA GLY A 61 -1.75 -3.03 -6.08
C GLY A 61 -0.25 -2.88 -5.77
N GLN A 62 0.16 -3.23 -4.55
CA GLN A 62 1.57 -3.25 -4.17
C GLN A 62 2.36 -4.31 -4.94
N LYS A 63 1.80 -5.51 -5.16
CA LYS A 63 2.44 -6.54 -5.99
C LYS A 63 2.59 -6.08 -7.44
N GLN A 64 1.56 -5.48 -8.02
CA GLN A 64 1.59 -4.98 -9.39
C GLN A 64 2.64 -3.89 -9.57
N SER A 65 2.66 -2.87 -8.72
CA SER A 65 3.66 -1.79 -8.76
C SER A 65 5.09 -2.30 -8.55
N THR A 66 5.28 -3.28 -7.66
CA THR A 66 6.57 -3.96 -7.49
C THR A 66 7.01 -4.67 -8.77
N GLY A 67 6.09 -5.38 -9.44
CA GLY A 67 6.36 -6.02 -10.72
C GLY A 67 6.79 -5.02 -11.80
N GLN A 68 6.06 -3.91 -11.93
CA GLN A 68 6.38 -2.83 -12.89
C GLN A 68 7.76 -2.21 -12.63
N LYS A 69 8.08 -1.92 -11.37
CA LYS A 69 9.40 -1.42 -10.98
C LYS A 69 10.50 -2.42 -11.35
N ASN A 70 10.31 -3.70 -11.07
CA ASN A 70 11.31 -4.73 -11.37
C ASN A 70 11.55 -4.87 -12.87
N VAL A 71 10.49 -4.79 -13.69
CA VAL A 71 10.61 -4.78 -15.16
C VAL A 71 11.41 -3.57 -15.64
N ALA A 72 11.14 -2.37 -15.11
CA ALA A 72 11.88 -1.17 -15.47
C ALA A 72 13.35 -1.21 -15.01
N LEU A 73 13.62 -1.80 -13.85
CA LEU A 73 14.97 -2.01 -13.32
C LEU A 73 15.77 -2.96 -14.20
N GLU A 74 15.19 -4.11 -14.56
CA GLU A 74 15.82 -5.09 -15.44
C GLU A 74 16.12 -4.47 -16.81
N ALA A 75 15.19 -3.68 -17.37
CA ALA A 75 15.42 -2.99 -18.64
C ALA A 75 16.59 -1.98 -18.58
N CYS A 76 16.73 -1.24 -17.48
CA CYS A 76 17.89 -0.37 -17.27
C CYS A 76 19.19 -1.18 -17.18
N TYR A 77 19.16 -2.31 -16.46
CA TYR A 77 20.32 -3.19 -16.32
C TYR A 77 20.75 -3.80 -17.65
N ASP A 78 19.81 -4.33 -18.43
CA ASP A 78 20.08 -4.91 -19.75
C ASP A 78 20.66 -3.88 -20.72
N TRP A 79 20.06 -2.68 -20.81
CA TRP A 79 20.59 -1.59 -21.63
C TRP A 79 22.03 -1.21 -21.23
N SER A 80 22.30 -1.17 -19.92
CA SER A 80 23.62 -0.85 -19.38
C SER A 80 24.65 -1.93 -19.67
N ARG A 81 24.27 -3.21 -19.60
CA ARG A 81 25.14 -4.34 -19.97
C ARG A 81 25.46 -4.31 -21.47
N ASP A 82 24.47 -4.02 -22.28
CA ASP A 82 24.60 -3.88 -23.73
C ASP A 82 25.55 -2.73 -24.11
N LEU A 83 25.48 -1.61 -23.38
CA LEU A 83 26.43 -0.51 -23.50
C LEU A 83 27.86 -0.95 -23.12
N ALA A 84 28.02 -1.66 -21.99
CA ALA A 84 29.32 -2.18 -21.56
C ALA A 84 29.96 -3.08 -22.63
N PHE A 85 29.16 -3.97 -23.23
CA PHE A 85 29.63 -4.85 -24.30
C PHE A 85 30.06 -4.07 -25.54
N ARG A 86 29.32 -3.02 -25.94
CA ARG A 86 29.70 -2.16 -27.07
C ARG A 86 30.97 -1.38 -26.79
N MET A 87 31.15 -0.88 -25.56
CA MET A 87 32.40 -0.27 -25.12
C MET A 87 33.58 -1.25 -25.23
N GLU A 88 33.38 -2.51 -24.84
CA GLU A 88 34.38 -3.57 -24.99
C GLU A 88 34.77 -3.79 -26.45
N LEU A 89 33.78 -3.88 -27.35
CA LEU A 89 34.01 -4.07 -28.78
C LEU A 89 34.66 -2.85 -29.46
N ALA A 90 34.39 -1.65 -28.96
CA ALA A 90 34.91 -0.40 -29.51
C ALA A 90 36.35 -0.13 -29.10
N PHE A 91 36.67 -0.29 -27.81
CA PHE A 91 37.95 0.13 -27.24
C PHE A 91 38.83 -1.04 -26.76
N GLY A 92 38.25 -2.22 -26.53
CA GLY A 92 38.93 -3.37 -25.93
C GLY A 92 39.03 -3.27 -24.40
N LYS A 93 39.09 -4.41 -23.72
CA LYS A 93 39.09 -4.48 -22.22
C LYS A 93 40.25 -3.73 -21.55
N SER A 94 41.38 -3.58 -22.24
CA SER A 94 42.58 -2.96 -21.68
C SER A 94 42.58 -1.43 -21.79
N SER A 95 41.67 -0.85 -22.59
CA SER A 95 41.57 0.59 -22.81
C SER A 95 41.19 1.37 -21.56
N VAL A 96 41.54 2.65 -21.55
CA VAL A 96 41.19 3.56 -20.44
C VAL A 96 39.68 3.80 -20.43
N GLU A 97 39.07 3.92 -21.62
CA GLU A 97 37.64 4.15 -21.83
C GLU A 97 36.80 3.00 -21.28
N TYR A 98 37.15 1.76 -21.58
CA TYR A 98 36.43 0.60 -21.03
C TYR A 98 36.64 0.47 -19.51
N LYS A 99 37.86 0.70 -19.01
CA LYS A 99 38.15 0.65 -17.57
C LYS A 99 37.44 1.74 -16.76
N ALA A 100 37.10 2.86 -17.40
CA ALA A 100 36.30 3.91 -16.79
C ALA A 100 34.80 3.55 -16.68
N PHE A 101 34.34 2.53 -17.42
CA PHE A 101 32.97 2.05 -17.31
C PHE A 101 32.72 1.46 -15.91
N PRO A 102 31.64 1.86 -15.21
CA PRO A 102 31.42 1.51 -13.82
C PRO A 102 30.83 0.09 -13.64
N SER A 103 31.49 -0.95 -14.19
CA SER A 103 31.01 -2.34 -14.19
C SER A 103 30.70 -2.90 -12.79
N GLY A 104 31.53 -2.56 -11.79
CA GLY A 104 31.30 -2.97 -10.40
C GLY A 104 29.97 -2.39 -9.86
N ALA A 105 29.80 -1.07 -9.98
CA ALA A 105 28.58 -0.41 -9.53
C ALA A 105 27.33 -0.87 -10.32
N LEU A 106 27.49 -1.23 -11.61
CA LEU A 106 26.40 -1.79 -12.39
C LEU A 106 25.92 -3.15 -11.85
N ASN A 107 26.85 -4.03 -11.48
CA ASN A 107 26.51 -5.32 -10.87
C ASN A 107 25.80 -5.13 -9.53
N ASP A 108 26.27 -4.20 -8.70
CA ASP A 108 25.63 -3.86 -7.42
C ASP A 108 24.24 -3.23 -7.60
N ALA A 109 24.01 -2.54 -8.72
CA ALA A 109 22.75 -1.89 -9.03
C ALA A 109 21.65 -2.83 -9.55
N LYS A 110 21.98 -4.08 -9.92
CA LYS A 110 21.03 -5.04 -10.51
C LYS A 110 19.76 -5.25 -9.68
N THR A 111 19.89 -5.27 -8.36
CA THR A 111 18.78 -5.56 -7.43
C THR A 111 18.34 -4.34 -6.63
N SER A 112 18.90 -3.16 -6.93
CA SER A 112 18.66 -1.92 -6.20
C SER A 112 18.25 -0.81 -7.17
N GLU A 113 16.96 -0.50 -7.19
CA GLU A 113 16.44 0.62 -7.99
C GLU A 113 17.12 1.94 -7.64
N ARG A 114 17.44 2.16 -6.36
CA ARG A 114 18.10 3.37 -5.89
C ARG A 114 19.49 3.50 -6.49
N SER A 115 20.26 2.41 -6.47
CA SER A 115 21.61 2.37 -7.04
C SER A 115 21.55 2.54 -8.56
N MET A 116 20.61 1.88 -9.24
CA MET A 116 20.43 2.01 -10.69
C MET A 116 20.04 3.43 -11.10
N ILE A 117 19.08 4.06 -10.41
CA ILE A 117 18.66 5.45 -10.67
C ILE A 117 19.84 6.42 -10.52
N ALA A 118 20.71 6.21 -9.52
CA ALA A 118 21.90 7.02 -9.31
C ALA A 118 22.98 6.80 -10.38
N LEU A 119 23.10 5.57 -10.89
CA LEU A 119 24.13 5.17 -11.86
C LEU A 119 23.79 5.57 -13.30
N MET A 120 22.53 5.45 -13.69
CA MET A 120 22.07 5.66 -15.08
C MET A 120 22.50 7.00 -15.71
N PRO A 121 22.49 8.16 -15.02
CA PRO A 121 22.99 9.41 -15.60
C PRO A 121 24.44 9.35 -16.06
N ALA A 122 25.32 8.65 -15.32
CA ALA A 122 26.71 8.48 -15.72
C ALA A 122 26.81 7.58 -16.96
N LEU A 123 26.02 6.50 -17.02
CA LEU A 123 26.00 5.57 -18.16
C LEU A 123 25.46 6.24 -19.44
N ILE A 124 24.40 7.04 -19.32
CA ILE A 124 23.86 7.85 -20.43
C ILE A 124 24.93 8.83 -20.93
N ARG A 125 25.66 9.47 -20.02
CA ARG A 125 26.77 10.36 -20.39
C ARG A 125 27.87 9.58 -21.12
N PHE A 126 28.30 8.41 -20.63
CA PHE A 126 29.25 7.54 -21.35
C PHE A 126 28.78 7.19 -22.76
N ALA A 127 27.50 6.83 -22.94
CA ALA A 127 26.94 6.52 -24.25
C ALA A 127 26.96 7.72 -25.20
N THR A 128 26.80 8.93 -24.68
CA THR A 128 26.83 10.19 -25.44
C THR A 128 28.27 10.61 -25.79
N ASP A 129 29.16 10.65 -24.80
CA ASP A 129 30.54 11.12 -24.95
C ASP A 129 31.32 10.25 -25.95
N HIS A 130 31.04 8.94 -25.99
CA HIS A 130 31.68 7.99 -26.90
C HIS A 130 30.83 7.63 -28.12
N HIS A 131 29.73 8.36 -28.39
CA HIS A 131 28.75 7.99 -29.40
C HIS A 131 29.35 7.81 -30.80
N ALA A 132 30.29 8.68 -31.20
CA ALA A 132 30.93 8.61 -32.52
C ALA A 132 31.64 7.28 -32.77
N VAL A 133 32.25 6.68 -31.75
CA VAL A 133 32.96 5.39 -31.85
C VAL A 133 31.98 4.22 -31.67
N LEU A 134 31.05 4.36 -30.73
CA LEU A 134 30.06 3.32 -30.43
C LEU A 134 29.05 3.12 -31.56
N SER A 135 28.76 4.14 -32.36
CA SER A 135 27.85 4.05 -33.51
C SER A 135 28.34 3.02 -34.54
N ALA A 136 29.66 2.94 -34.76
CA ALA A 136 30.30 1.92 -35.60
C ALA A 136 30.17 0.49 -35.03
N LYS A 137 29.77 0.36 -33.75
CA LYS A 137 29.47 -0.91 -33.07
C LYS A 137 27.95 -1.10 -32.85
N GLY A 138 27.13 -0.37 -33.57
CA GLY A 138 25.68 -0.51 -33.55
C GLY A 138 24.96 0.25 -32.42
N GLN A 139 25.64 1.17 -31.73
CA GLN A 139 24.98 2.12 -30.82
C GLN A 139 24.33 3.26 -31.63
N THR A 140 23.14 3.02 -32.16
CA THR A 140 22.37 4.05 -32.88
C THR A 140 21.92 5.18 -31.95
N ASP A 141 21.56 6.34 -32.50
CA ASP A 141 20.95 7.45 -31.72
C ASP A 141 19.74 6.96 -30.91
N ALA A 142 18.88 6.14 -31.53
CA ALA A 142 17.72 5.57 -30.87
C ALA A 142 18.09 4.72 -29.63
N ILE A 143 19.15 3.90 -29.72
CA ILE A 143 19.63 3.08 -28.59
C ILE A 143 20.27 3.97 -27.51
N ARG A 144 21.02 5.01 -27.88
CA ARG A 144 21.55 5.98 -26.92
C ARG A 144 20.41 6.67 -26.15
N ASP A 145 19.42 7.16 -26.87
CA ASP A 145 18.31 7.94 -26.29
C ASP A 145 17.36 7.06 -25.45
N THR A 146 17.32 5.75 -25.72
CA THR A 146 16.57 4.77 -24.91
C THR A 146 16.98 4.80 -23.43
N GLY A 147 18.26 5.06 -23.11
CA GLY A 147 18.73 5.10 -21.72
C GLY A 147 18.00 6.14 -20.87
N ALA A 148 17.74 7.33 -21.43
CA ALA A 148 17.00 8.39 -20.74
C ALA A 148 15.52 8.02 -20.52
N THR A 149 14.90 7.41 -21.53
CA THR A 149 13.52 6.89 -21.45
C THR A 149 13.39 5.80 -20.38
N LEU A 150 14.34 4.87 -20.32
CA LEU A 150 14.36 3.80 -19.31
C LEU A 150 14.55 4.36 -17.89
N LEU A 151 15.46 5.33 -17.71
CA LEU A 151 15.65 6.00 -16.42
C LEU A 151 14.37 6.71 -15.95
N ALA A 152 13.67 7.41 -16.86
CA ALA A 152 12.40 8.06 -16.54
C ALA A 152 11.33 7.04 -16.15
N ALA A 153 11.24 5.92 -16.87
CA ALA A 153 10.32 4.83 -16.55
C ALA A 153 10.61 4.20 -15.18
N LEU A 154 11.89 3.96 -14.86
CA LEU A 154 12.28 3.42 -13.54
C LEU A 154 11.94 4.37 -12.40
N LYS A 155 12.20 5.68 -12.55
CA LYS A 155 11.81 6.69 -11.55
C LYS A 155 10.31 6.71 -11.32
N SER A 156 9.52 6.76 -12.41
CA SER A 156 8.06 6.76 -12.34
C SER A 156 7.51 5.49 -11.67
N ALA A 157 8.03 4.32 -12.02
CA ALA A 157 7.62 3.05 -11.41
C ALA A 157 7.99 2.97 -9.92
N ASN A 158 9.16 3.49 -9.54
CA ASN A 158 9.57 3.58 -8.14
C ASN A 158 8.66 4.52 -7.33
N GLU A 159 8.38 5.73 -7.84
CA GLU A 159 7.45 6.68 -7.22
C GLU A 159 6.05 6.07 -7.04
N ALA A 160 5.54 5.38 -8.06
CA ALA A 160 4.27 4.68 -7.99
C ALA A 160 4.27 3.60 -6.89
N GLN A 161 5.36 2.82 -6.75
CA GLN A 161 5.49 1.83 -5.69
C GLN A 161 5.50 2.48 -4.29
N GLU A 162 6.25 3.57 -4.10
CA GLU A 162 6.31 4.30 -2.83
C GLU A 162 4.94 4.89 -2.47
N MET A 163 4.24 5.49 -3.42
CA MET A 163 2.88 5.98 -3.21
C MET A 163 1.93 4.87 -2.79
N GLN A 164 2.02 3.67 -3.39
CA GLN A 164 1.20 2.53 -2.99
C GLN A 164 1.52 2.04 -1.56
N LYS A 165 2.78 2.07 -1.12
CA LYS A 165 3.15 1.76 0.27
C LYS A 165 2.52 2.75 1.25
N LEU A 166 2.53 4.04 0.91
CA LEU A 166 1.93 5.09 1.72
C LEU A 166 0.40 4.97 1.77
N LEU A 167 -0.24 4.76 0.62
CA LEU A 167 -1.69 4.55 0.53
C LEU A 167 -2.13 3.35 1.38
N ARG A 168 -1.44 2.22 1.29
CA ARG A 168 -1.75 1.05 2.10
C ARG A 168 -1.69 1.34 3.60
N THR A 169 -0.69 2.10 4.03
CA THR A 169 -0.53 2.49 5.45
C THR A 169 -1.67 3.40 5.88
N SER A 170 -1.96 4.43 5.09
CA SER A 170 -3.06 5.37 5.32
C SER A 170 -4.41 4.67 5.39
N ASP A 171 -4.74 3.85 4.38
CA ASP A 171 -5.99 3.09 4.31
C ASP A 171 -6.15 2.13 5.49
N THR A 172 -5.05 1.49 5.91
CA THR A 172 -5.07 0.58 7.07
C THR A 172 -5.42 1.32 8.35
N GLN A 173 -4.81 2.50 8.56
CA GLN A 173 -5.09 3.34 9.72
C GLN A 173 -6.52 3.88 9.66
N ASN A 174 -6.95 4.40 8.51
CA ASN A 174 -8.29 4.93 8.29
C ASN A 174 -9.37 3.86 8.52
N ARG A 175 -9.12 2.62 8.06
CA ARG A 175 -10.00 1.47 8.32
C ARG A 175 -10.04 1.13 9.81
N TYR A 176 -8.90 1.12 10.48
CA TYR A 176 -8.83 0.87 11.92
C TYR A 176 -9.67 1.88 12.72
N ASP A 177 -9.50 3.17 12.45
CA ASP A 177 -10.20 4.23 13.18
C ASP A 177 -11.72 4.17 12.96
N ARG A 178 -12.15 3.87 11.72
CA ARG A 178 -13.58 3.65 11.41
C ARG A 178 -14.15 2.46 12.16
N LEU A 179 -13.48 1.31 12.10
CA LEU A 179 -13.93 0.10 12.80
C LEU A 179 -13.95 0.30 14.32
N LYS A 180 -13.00 1.06 14.88
CA LYS A 180 -13.00 1.45 16.30
C LYS A 180 -14.20 2.32 16.66
N SER A 181 -14.52 3.32 15.84
CA SER A 181 -15.68 4.20 16.08
C SER A 181 -17.01 3.44 16.04
N ILE A 182 -17.14 2.46 15.15
CA ILE A 182 -18.29 1.56 15.06
C ILE A 182 -18.37 0.68 16.31
N TYR A 183 -17.25 0.11 16.73
CA TYR A 183 -17.16 -0.70 17.95
C TYR A 183 -17.66 0.05 19.19
N GLU A 184 -17.22 1.30 19.37
CA GLU A 184 -17.63 2.14 20.49
C GLU A 184 -19.12 2.44 20.46
N ALA A 185 -19.66 2.81 19.30
CA ALA A 185 -21.09 3.09 19.10
C ALA A 185 -21.96 1.85 19.37
N VAL A 186 -21.59 0.68 18.83
CA VAL A 186 -22.29 -0.59 19.06
C VAL A 186 -22.27 -0.98 20.53
N ASN A 187 -21.15 -0.80 21.24
CA ASN A 187 -21.09 -1.10 22.67
C ASN A 187 -21.95 -0.15 23.51
N LYS A 188 -22.04 1.14 23.13
CA LYS A 188 -22.95 2.08 23.78
C LYS A 188 -24.40 1.62 23.63
N ILE A 189 -24.84 1.30 22.42
CA ILE A 189 -26.20 0.80 22.14
C ILE A 189 -26.47 -0.50 22.89
N ASN A 190 -25.52 -1.45 22.86
CA ASN A 190 -25.65 -2.72 23.56
C ASN A 190 -25.82 -2.53 25.08
N ARG A 191 -25.06 -1.61 25.69
CA ARG A 191 -25.22 -1.29 27.13
C ARG A 191 -26.60 -0.72 27.44
N ILE A 192 -27.12 0.15 26.56
CA ILE A 192 -28.46 0.71 26.69
C ILE A 192 -29.51 -0.41 26.59
N GLY A 193 -29.46 -1.23 25.54
CA GLY A 193 -30.41 -2.33 25.34
C GLY A 193 -30.38 -3.35 26.48
N GLN A 194 -29.20 -3.70 27.00
CA GLN A 194 -29.07 -4.57 28.18
C GLN A 194 -29.70 -3.97 29.44
N ARG A 195 -29.68 -2.64 29.59
CA ARG A 195 -30.33 -1.95 30.71
C ARG A 195 -31.84 -1.93 30.55
N VAL A 196 -32.34 -1.60 29.36
CA VAL A 196 -33.77 -1.53 29.02
C VAL A 196 -34.44 -2.89 29.15
N TYR A 197 -33.79 -3.94 28.66
CA TYR A 197 -34.35 -5.28 28.57
C TYR A 197 -33.83 -6.24 29.64
N ARG A 198 -33.39 -5.72 30.79
CA ARG A 198 -32.88 -6.55 31.90
C ARG A 198 -33.83 -7.70 32.27
N ASP A 199 -35.14 -7.42 32.28
CA ASP A 199 -36.17 -8.36 32.69
C ASP A 199 -36.82 -9.11 31.50
N ASN A 200 -36.32 -8.90 30.27
CA ASN A 200 -36.75 -9.61 29.06
C ASN A 200 -35.56 -10.35 28.43
N PRO A 201 -35.36 -11.65 28.75
CA PRO A 201 -34.19 -12.41 28.29
C PRO A 201 -34.05 -12.49 26.77
N ALA A 202 -35.17 -12.58 26.04
CA ALA A 202 -35.17 -12.67 24.57
C ALA A 202 -34.64 -11.37 23.94
N LYS A 203 -35.15 -10.21 24.35
CA LYS A 203 -34.65 -8.91 23.87
C LYS A 203 -33.25 -8.60 24.39
N PHE A 204 -32.93 -8.96 25.63
CA PHE A 204 -31.58 -8.82 26.19
C PHE A 204 -30.51 -9.51 25.32
N ALA A 205 -30.81 -10.71 24.83
CA ALA A 205 -29.89 -11.49 24.00
C ALA A 205 -29.52 -10.79 22.68
N LEU A 206 -30.41 -9.94 22.13
CA LEU A 206 -30.15 -9.14 20.93
C LEU A 206 -29.04 -8.10 21.16
N PHE A 207 -28.94 -7.58 22.38
CA PHE A 207 -27.97 -6.56 22.79
C PHE A 207 -26.79 -7.13 23.57
N LYS A 208 -26.67 -8.45 23.70
CA LYS A 208 -25.51 -9.08 24.31
C LYS A 208 -24.31 -8.88 23.38
N SER A 209 -23.30 -8.15 23.86
CA SER A 209 -22.08 -7.90 23.10
C SER A 209 -21.45 -9.24 22.70
N ARG A 210 -21.48 -9.56 21.40
CA ARG A 210 -20.83 -10.75 20.83
C ARG A 210 -19.33 -10.54 20.60
N TRP A 211 -18.81 -9.40 21.04
CA TRP A 211 -17.44 -8.99 20.82
C TRP A 211 -16.57 -9.50 21.97
N PRO A 212 -15.38 -10.07 21.70
CA PRO A 212 -14.37 -10.17 22.74
C PRO A 212 -14.02 -8.75 23.26
N LYS A 213 -13.67 -8.63 24.55
CA LYS A 213 -13.27 -7.35 25.16
C LYS A 213 -12.14 -6.72 24.33
N TYR A 214 -12.28 -5.44 23.97
CA TYR A 214 -11.20 -4.67 23.34
C TYR A 214 -10.02 -4.58 24.29
N VAL A 215 -8.88 -5.11 23.86
CA VAL A 215 -7.59 -4.89 24.51
C VAL A 215 -6.87 -3.86 23.64
N PRO A 216 -6.69 -2.63 24.12
CA PRO A 216 -5.87 -1.65 23.42
C PRO A 216 -4.50 -2.26 23.15
N VAL A 217 -3.98 -2.07 21.94
CA VAL A 217 -2.57 -2.38 21.69
C VAL A 217 -1.81 -1.26 22.38
N GLU A 218 -1.39 -1.48 23.62
CA GLU A 218 -0.44 -0.58 24.29
C GLU A 218 0.71 -0.35 23.32
N LYS A 219 1.08 0.92 23.16
CA LYS A 219 2.21 1.35 22.34
C LYS A 219 3.38 0.46 22.74
N VAL A 220 3.86 -0.35 21.81
CA VAL A 220 5.19 -0.93 21.95
C VAL A 220 6.10 0.28 21.81
N GLU A 221 6.55 0.81 22.95
CA GLU A 221 7.60 1.82 22.99
C GLU A 221 8.79 1.28 22.19
N GLU A 222 9.34 2.16 21.36
CA GLU A 222 10.48 1.91 20.46
C GLU A 222 11.75 1.56 21.23
#